data_AF-A0A955HJ04-F1
#
_entry.id   AF-A0A955HJ04-F1
#
_cell.length_a   1.000
_cell.length_b   1.000
_cell.length_c   1.000
_cell.angle_alpha   90.00
_cell.angle_beta   90.00
_cell.angle_gamma   90.00
#
_symmetry.space_group_name_H-M   'P 1'
#
loop_
_entity.id
_entity.type
_entity.pdbx_description
1 polymer ?
#
loop_
_entity_poly.entity_id
_entity_poly.type
_entity_poly.pdbx_seq_one_letter_code
_entity_poly.pdbx_strand_id
1 'polypeptide(L)'
;MYAPTNNHGYVALVTAIFVAASLLVFVIAVNFEGYFSRFTVVESDQKERASFLAEACLETTRLRIAKDIDYNDPDPVNVGGRTCDIVSVTTHGSYTDWRIVEVQGTDGGAVTNLRAVLDADSLPTVRIDSWEEVGSF
;
A
#
# COMPACT_ATOMS: atom_id res chain seq x y z
N MET A 1 -1.37 -30.04 -73.57
CA MET A 1 -0.64 -29.96 -72.30
C MET A 1 -1.50 -29.19 -71.32
N TYR A 2 -2.13 -29.87 -70.37
CA TYR A 2 -2.85 -29.21 -69.26
C TYR A 2 -1.85 -29.03 -68.12
N ALA A 3 -1.59 -27.78 -67.73
CA ALA A 3 -0.72 -27.47 -66.60
C ALA A 3 -1.45 -27.85 -65.29
N PRO A 4 -0.84 -28.65 -64.39
CA PRO A 4 -1.46 -28.96 -63.11
C PRO A 4 -1.48 -27.71 -62.21
N THR A 5 -2.63 -27.40 -61.62
CA THR A 5 -2.79 -26.29 -60.69
C THR A 5 -2.11 -26.61 -59.37
N ASN A 6 -1.02 -25.90 -59.06
CA ASN A 6 -0.22 -26.07 -57.85
C ASN A 6 -0.96 -25.55 -56.60
N ASN A 7 -1.89 -26.35 -56.06
CA ASN A 7 -2.63 -26.05 -54.83
C ASN A 7 -1.76 -26.06 -53.56
N HIS A 8 -0.55 -26.62 -53.64
CA HIS A 8 0.36 -26.77 -52.51
C HIS A 8 0.89 -25.44 -51.97
N GLY A 9 1.13 -24.45 -52.86
CA GLY A 9 1.60 -23.12 -52.45
C GLY A 9 0.53 -22.32 -51.69
N TYR A 10 -0.74 -22.45 -52.11
CA TYR A 10 -1.86 -21.80 -51.44
C TYR A 10 -2.08 -22.38 -50.03
N VAL A 11 -2.03 -23.71 -49.89
CA VAL A 11 -2.17 -24.39 -48.58
C VAL A 11 -1.02 -24.01 -47.64
N ALA A 12 0.22 -23.91 -48.13
CA ALA A 12 1.36 -23.47 -47.33
C ALA A 12 1.21 -22.02 -46.83
N LEU A 13 0.66 -21.13 -47.67
CA LEU A 13 0.47 -19.73 -47.31
C LEU A 13 -0.66 -19.56 -46.28
N VAL A 14 -1.80 -20.24 -46.49
CA VAL A 14 -2.93 -20.21 -45.55
C VAL A 14 -2.52 -20.79 -44.19
N THR A 15 -1.79 -21.90 -44.15
CA THR A 15 -1.30 -22.49 -42.89
C THR A 15 -0.29 -21.58 -42.18
N ALA A 16 0.62 -20.93 -42.90
CA ALA A 16 1.54 -19.96 -42.33
C ALA A 16 0.80 -18.77 -41.68
N ILE A 17 -0.27 -18.29 -42.31
CA ILE A 17 -1.12 -17.22 -41.73
C ILE A 17 -1.77 -17.69 -40.43
N PHE A 18 -2.33 -18.90 -40.40
CA PHE A 18 -2.94 -19.43 -39.18
C PHE A 18 -1.93 -19.63 -38.05
N VAL A 19 -0.72 -20.10 -38.36
CA VAL A 19 0.36 -20.25 -37.36
C VAL A 19 0.84 -18.89 -36.87
N ALA A 20 1.01 -17.90 -37.76
CA ALA A 20 1.38 -16.55 -37.35
C ALA A 20 0.29 -15.90 -36.47
N ALA A 21 -0.98 -16.09 -36.83
CA ALA A 21 -2.11 -15.57 -36.07
C ALA A 21 -2.20 -16.22 -34.68
N SER A 22 -2.00 -17.53 -34.57
CA SER A 22 -2.01 -18.22 -33.27
C SER A 22 -0.86 -17.76 -32.38
N LEU A 23 0.36 -17.64 -32.94
CA LEU A 23 1.51 -17.11 -32.22
C LEU A 23 1.27 -15.69 -31.71
N LEU A 24 0.62 -14.83 -32.51
CA LEU A 24 0.31 -13.46 -32.13
C LEU A 24 -0.68 -13.40 -30.96
N VAL A 25 -1.68 -14.28 -30.92
CA VAL A 25 -2.60 -14.41 -29.77
C VAL A 25 -1.86 -14.81 -28.50
N PHE A 26 -0.94 -15.79 -28.58
CA PHE A 26 -0.14 -16.20 -27.43
C PHE A 26 0.75 -15.07 -26.90
N VAL A 27 1.41 -14.34 -27.79
CA VAL A 27 2.23 -13.19 -27.40
C VAL A 27 1.39 -12.15 -26.68
N ILE A 28 0.22 -11.80 -27.21
CA ILE A 28 -0.66 -10.81 -26.59
C ILE A 28 -1.09 -11.26 -25.18
N ALA A 29 -1.52 -12.52 -25.02
CA ALA A 29 -1.96 -13.05 -23.73
C ALA A 29 -0.87 -12.95 -22.65
N VAL A 30 0.36 -13.39 -22.96
CA VAL A 30 1.49 -13.37 -22.02
C VAL A 30 1.92 -11.94 -21.66
N ASN A 31 1.87 -11.01 -22.62
CA ASN A 31 2.23 -9.62 -22.36
C ASN A 31 1.24 -8.92 -21.43
N PHE A 32 -0.06 -9.23 -21.53
CA PHE A 32 -1.05 -8.67 -20.61
C PHE A 32 -0.82 -9.14 -19.17
N GLU A 33 -0.58 -10.43 -18.94
CA GLU A 33 -0.31 -10.96 -17.60
C GLU A 33 0.93 -10.31 -16.96
N GLY A 34 2.02 -10.20 -17.73
CA GLY A 34 3.26 -9.57 -17.26
C GLY A 34 3.11 -8.08 -16.97
N TYR A 35 2.27 -7.36 -17.72
CA TYR A 35 2.00 -5.94 -17.50
C TYR A 35 1.22 -5.74 -16.19
N PHE A 36 0.06 -6.40 -16.02
CA PHE A 36 -0.78 -6.23 -14.83
C PHE A 36 -0.11 -6.67 -13.53
N SER A 37 0.64 -7.77 -13.55
CA SER A 37 1.36 -8.26 -12.37
C SER A 37 2.33 -7.21 -11.79
N ARG A 38 2.99 -6.41 -12.64
CA ARG A 38 3.93 -5.38 -12.19
C ARG A 38 3.25 -4.22 -11.46
N PHE A 39 2.05 -3.82 -11.90
CA PHE A 39 1.31 -2.74 -11.22
C PHE A 39 0.85 -3.18 -9.84
N THR A 40 0.31 -4.40 -9.72
CA THR A 40 -0.12 -4.93 -8.43
C THR A 40 1.04 -5.05 -7.44
N VAL A 41 2.23 -5.43 -7.89
CA VAL A 41 3.42 -5.52 -7.01
C VAL A 41 3.85 -4.13 -6.52
N VAL A 42 3.88 -3.12 -7.39
CA VAL A 42 4.26 -1.75 -7.00
C VAL A 42 3.24 -1.14 -6.04
N GLU A 43 1.95 -1.29 -6.33
CA GLU A 43 0.88 -0.78 -5.45
C GLU A 43 0.90 -1.48 -4.09
N SER A 44 1.15 -2.78 -4.06
CA SER A 44 1.30 -3.55 -2.81
C SER A 44 2.51 -3.07 -1.99
N ASP A 45 3.67 -2.85 -2.62
CA ASP A 45 4.87 -2.35 -1.95
C ASP A 45 4.67 -0.92 -1.41
N GLN A 46 4.01 -0.05 -2.17
CA GLN A 46 3.64 1.30 -1.70
C GLN A 46 2.69 1.25 -0.51
N LYS A 47 1.68 0.37 -0.54
CA LYS A 47 0.73 0.22 0.57
C LYS A 47 1.41 -0.33 1.83
N GLU A 48 2.32 -1.29 1.66
CA GLU A 48 3.13 -1.84 2.75
C GLU A 48 4.01 -0.74 3.37
N ARG A 49 4.70 0.06 2.53
CA ARG A 49 5.50 1.21 3.00
C ARG A 49 4.67 2.24 3.75
N ALA A 50 3.49 2.59 3.24
CA ALA A 50 2.59 3.52 3.92
C ALA A 50 2.13 2.98 5.28
N SER A 51 1.88 1.67 5.41
CA SER A 51 1.58 1.01 6.70
C SER A 51 2.73 1.16 7.68
N PHE A 52 3.96 0.82 7.27
CA PHE A 52 5.14 0.96 8.12
C PHE A 52 5.38 2.40 8.57
N LEU A 53 5.12 3.39 7.70
CA LEU A 53 5.23 4.80 8.06
C LEU A 53 4.19 5.20 9.11
N ALA A 54 2.94 4.76 8.95
CA ALA A 54 1.88 5.04 9.92
C ALA A 54 2.18 4.39 11.28
N GLU A 55 2.66 3.14 11.29
CA GLU A 55 3.09 2.44 12.51
C GLU A 55 4.27 3.14 13.20
N ALA A 56 5.26 3.60 12.42
CA ALA A 56 6.39 4.35 12.95
C ALA A 56 5.94 5.68 13.59
N CYS A 57 4.97 6.36 12.99
CA CYS A 57 4.35 7.54 13.59
C CYS A 57 3.63 7.21 14.89
N LEU A 58 2.85 6.13 14.92
CA LEU A 58 2.14 5.69 16.12
C LEU A 58 3.12 5.41 17.29
N GLU A 59 4.18 4.64 17.04
CA GLU A 59 5.18 4.34 18.06
C GLU A 59 5.96 5.59 18.48
N THR A 60 6.22 6.51 17.55
CA THR A 60 6.85 7.80 17.89
C THR A 60 5.94 8.64 18.79
N THR A 61 4.65 8.72 18.48
CA THR A 61 3.66 9.42 19.32
C THR A 61 3.55 8.77 20.69
N ARG A 62 3.51 7.45 20.76
CA ARG A 62 3.54 6.69 22.02
C ARG A 62 4.76 7.02 22.87
N LEU A 63 5.94 7.13 22.25
CA LEU A 63 7.18 7.53 22.93
C LEU A 63 7.15 9.00 23.39
N ARG A 64 6.50 9.89 22.65
CA ARG A 64 6.33 11.31 23.04
C ARG A 64 5.38 11.42 24.24
N ILE A 65 4.24 10.71 24.21
CA ILE A 65 3.29 10.65 25.33
C ILE A 65 3.94 10.03 26.57
N ALA A 66 4.80 9.01 26.40
CA ALA A 66 5.55 8.41 27.49
C ALA A 66 6.53 9.39 28.19
N LYS A 67 7.01 10.42 27.46
CA LYS A 67 7.87 11.47 28.00
C LYS A 67 7.09 12.64 28.58
N ASP A 68 5.98 12.98 27.94
CA ASP A 68 5.10 14.09 28.28
C ASP A 68 3.64 13.68 28.09
N ILE A 69 2.92 13.50 29.19
CA ILE A 69 1.52 13.05 29.21
C ILE A 69 0.55 14.08 28.58
N ASP A 70 0.99 15.34 28.54
CA ASP A 70 0.24 16.48 27.98
C ASP A 70 0.63 16.74 26.51
N TYR A 71 1.38 15.83 25.89
CA TYR A 71 1.70 15.89 24.48
C TYR A 71 0.43 15.82 23.63
N ASN A 72 0.10 16.93 22.97
CA ASN A 72 -1.06 17.07 22.09
C ASN A 72 -0.69 17.67 20.72
N ASP A 73 0.61 17.87 20.44
CA ASP A 73 1.05 18.62 19.26
C ASP A 73 1.25 17.71 18.03
N PRO A 74 0.45 17.86 16.95
CA PRO A 74 0.59 17.09 15.73
C PRO A 74 1.80 17.55 14.90
N ASP A 75 3.00 17.09 15.28
CA ASP A 75 4.23 17.35 14.53
C ASP A 75 4.54 16.22 13.54
N PRO A 76 4.87 16.53 12.27
CA PRO A 76 5.28 15.51 11.31
C PRO A 76 6.55 14.80 11.76
N VAL A 77 6.59 13.49 11.58
CA VAL A 77 7.72 12.65 11.96
C VAL A 77 8.49 12.24 10.72
N ASN A 78 9.80 12.47 10.71
CA ASN A 78 10.68 12.01 9.63
C ASN A 78 11.23 10.61 9.94
N VAL A 79 10.90 9.65 9.09
CA VAL A 79 11.32 8.25 9.18
C VAL A 79 12.12 7.92 7.93
N GLY A 80 13.46 7.93 8.04
CA GLY A 80 14.35 7.49 6.96
C GLY A 80 14.25 8.29 5.65
N GLY A 81 13.96 9.59 5.73
CA GLY A 81 13.84 10.48 4.57
C GLY A 81 12.42 10.58 4.00
N ARG A 82 11.43 9.96 4.67
CA ARG A 82 10.00 10.09 4.38
C ARG A 82 9.28 10.65 5.61
N THR A 83 8.13 11.26 5.40
CA THR A 83 7.35 11.88 6.47
C THR A 83 6.05 11.13 6.69
N CYS A 84 5.67 10.99 7.95
CA CYS A 84 4.33 10.60 8.36
C CYS A 84 3.77 11.70 9.26
N ASP A 85 2.45 11.85 9.24
CA ASP A 85 1.76 12.95 9.90
C ASP A 85 1.01 12.41 11.12
N ILE A 86 1.21 13.06 12.27
CA ILE A 86 0.33 12.88 13.42
C ILE A 86 -0.85 13.80 13.18
N VAL A 87 -2.06 13.25 13.01
CA VAL A 87 -3.25 14.04 12.68
C VAL A 87 -3.88 14.62 13.93
N SER A 88 -4.05 13.78 14.96
CA SER A 88 -4.62 14.21 16.22
C SER A 88 -4.14 13.34 17.37
N VAL A 89 -4.02 13.97 18.55
CA VAL A 89 -3.87 13.29 19.84
C VAL A 89 -4.93 13.90 20.74
N THR A 90 -5.89 13.09 21.17
CA THR A 90 -7.01 13.56 22.00
C THR A 90 -7.22 12.67 23.20
N THR A 91 -7.77 13.20 24.28
CA THR A 91 -8.13 12.42 25.47
C THR A 91 -9.41 11.62 25.22
N HIS A 92 -9.41 10.33 25.56
CA HIS A 92 -10.56 9.46 25.37
C HIS A 92 -11.59 9.65 26.51
N GLY A 93 -12.61 10.48 26.26
CA GLY A 93 -13.71 10.72 27.20
C GLY A 93 -13.27 11.46 28.47
N SER A 94 -13.81 11.07 29.63
CA SER A 94 -13.48 11.68 30.93
C SER A 94 -12.21 11.12 31.58
N TYR A 95 -11.56 10.12 30.96
CA TYR A 95 -10.35 9.51 31.50
C TYR A 95 -9.13 10.26 30.96
N THR A 96 -8.38 10.90 31.85
CA THR A 96 -7.15 11.65 31.54
C THR A 96 -5.98 10.76 31.15
N ASP A 97 -6.16 9.44 31.18
CA ASP A 97 -5.07 8.49 30.99
C ASP A 97 -5.19 7.76 29.65
N TRP A 98 -6.37 7.79 29.02
CA TRP A 98 -6.59 7.18 27.72
C TRP A 98 -6.42 8.24 26.62
N ARG A 99 -5.67 7.91 25.56
CA ARG A 99 -5.39 8.79 24.42
C ARG A 99 -5.84 8.14 23.12
N ILE A 100 -6.62 8.85 22.33
CA ILE A 100 -6.89 8.50 20.93
C ILE A 100 -5.82 9.19 20.09
N VAL A 101 -5.09 8.40 19.32
CA VAL A 101 -4.03 8.87 18.43
C VAL A 101 -4.40 8.51 17.00
N GLU A 102 -4.37 9.51 16.13
CA GLU A 102 -4.63 9.36 14.70
C GLU A 102 -3.37 9.73 13.93
N VAL A 103 -2.89 8.83 13.09
CA VAL A 103 -1.64 9.00 12.32
C VAL A 103 -1.81 8.56 10.87
N GLN A 104 -1.17 9.31 9.97
CA GLN A 104 -1.23 9.08 8.54
C GLN A 104 0.17 8.80 7.98
N GLY A 105 0.32 7.67 7.29
CA GLY A 105 1.49 7.36 6.47
C GLY A 105 1.15 7.54 5.01
N THR A 106 1.99 8.28 4.27
CA THR A 106 1.82 8.51 2.83
C THR A 106 3.10 8.16 2.08
N ASP A 107 3.01 7.25 1.10
CA ASP A 107 4.14 6.85 0.25
C ASP A 107 3.69 6.59 -1.19
N GLY A 108 4.26 7.31 -2.15
CA GLY A 108 4.05 7.03 -3.58
C GLY A 108 2.61 7.12 -4.10
N GLY A 109 1.68 7.70 -3.32
CA GLY A 109 0.24 7.76 -3.61
C GLY A 109 -0.61 6.79 -2.78
N ALA A 110 0.01 5.84 -2.07
CA ALA A 110 -0.66 5.03 -1.07
C ALA A 110 -0.77 5.80 0.25
N VAL A 111 -1.95 5.70 0.87
CA VAL A 111 -2.24 6.31 2.18
C VAL A 111 -2.69 5.22 3.13
N THR A 112 -2.15 5.23 4.35
CA THR A 112 -2.59 4.40 5.46
C THR A 112 -2.92 5.30 6.64
N ASN A 113 -4.14 5.18 7.16
CA ASN A 113 -4.62 5.92 8.31
C ASN A 113 -4.79 4.95 9.47
N LEU A 114 -4.08 5.17 10.57
CA LEU A 114 -4.22 4.36 11.77
C LEU A 114 -4.84 5.19 12.88
N ARG A 115 -5.83 4.59 13.55
CA ARG A 115 -6.39 5.09 14.80
C ARG A 115 -6.03 4.11 15.90
N ALA A 116 -5.43 4.61 16.98
CA ALA A 116 -5.04 3.80 18.12
C ALA A 116 -5.54 4.41 19.43
N VAL A 117 -5.90 3.54 20.37
CA VAL A 117 -6.22 3.90 21.74
C VAL A 117 -5.04 3.47 22.62
N LEU A 118 -4.42 4.46 23.25
CA LEU A 118 -3.30 4.30 24.16
C LEU A 118 -3.76 4.47 25.60
N ASP A 119 -3.23 3.61 26.46
CA ASP A 119 -3.40 3.64 27.91
C ASP A 119 -2.10 4.17 28.53
N ALA A 120 -2.18 5.37 29.11
CA ALA A 120 -1.08 6.09 29.72
C ALA A 120 -1.18 6.12 31.27
N ASP A 121 -1.99 5.25 31.87
CA ASP A 121 -2.15 5.14 33.34
C ASP A 121 -0.83 4.79 34.07
N SER A 122 0.14 4.20 33.37
CA SER A 122 1.34 3.61 33.95
C SER A 122 2.64 4.15 33.33
N LEU A 123 2.82 5.47 33.33
CA LEU A 123 4.08 6.09 32.89
C LEU A 123 5.31 5.50 33.61
N PRO A 124 6.43 5.26 32.90
CA PRO A 124 6.72 5.65 31.52
C PRO A 124 6.22 4.65 30.45
N THR A 125 5.53 3.58 30.85
CA THR A 125 5.03 2.55 29.94
C THR A 125 3.63 2.89 29.43
N VAL A 126 3.55 3.51 28.26
CA VAL A 126 2.28 3.66 27.54
C VAL A 126 1.96 2.35 26.82
N ARG A 127 0.77 1.79 27.03
CA ARG A 127 0.32 0.54 26.41
C ARG A 127 -0.64 0.84 25.27
N ILE A 128 -0.57 0.06 24.18
CA ILE A 128 -1.59 0.09 23.12
C ILE A 128 -2.72 -0.82 23.57
N ASP A 129 -3.92 -0.29 23.76
CA ASP A 129 -5.11 -1.07 24.08
C ASP A 129 -5.73 -1.65 22.80
N SER A 130 -5.89 -0.79 21.79
CA SER A 130 -6.37 -1.19 20.47
C SER A 130 -5.79 -0.29 19.38
N TRP A 131 -5.71 -0.81 18.16
CA TRP A 131 -5.42 -0.02 16.97
C TRP A 131 -6.15 -0.64 15.78
N GLU A 132 -6.60 0.22 14.87
CA GLU A 132 -7.30 -0.15 13.66
C GLU A 132 -6.88 0.73 12.49
N GLU A 133 -6.87 0.17 11.29
CA GLU A 133 -6.74 0.93 10.06
C GLU A 133 -8.11 1.46 9.65
N VAL A 134 -8.20 2.77 9.41
CA VAL A 134 -9.44 3.45 9.03
C VAL A 134 -9.36 3.96 7.59
N GLY A 135 -10.52 4.09 6.92
CA GLY A 135 -10.56 4.66 5.56
C GLY A 135 -10.20 6.15 5.52
N SER A 136 -10.59 6.87 6.56
CA SER A 136 -10.35 8.31 6.77
C SER A 136 -10.58 8.65 8.25
N PHE A 137 -10.10 9.82 8.68
CA PHE A 137 -10.33 10.36 10.03
C PHE A 137 -11.66 11.11 10.14
#